data_AF-A0A1G0TE53-F1
#
_entry.id   AF-A0A1G0TE53-F1
#
_cell.length_a   1.000
_cell.length_b   1.000
_cell.length_c   1.000
_cell.angle_alpha   90.00
_cell.angle_beta   90.00
_cell.angle_gamma   90.00
#
_symmetry.space_group_name_H-M   'P 1'
#
loop_
_entity.id
_entity.type
_entity.pdbx_description
1 polymer ?
#
loop_
_entity_poly.entity_id
_entity_poly.type
_entity_poly.pdbx_seq_one_letter_code
_entity_poly.pdbx_strand_id
1 'polypeptide(L)'
;MKEVNIAGKTGTAQNPHGKDHAFFIGFAPYEDPKIALAIVVENAGFGATWAAPIAQKMIQAYLFKDKTKKLEQRFTPEIKPNIIGASLEN
;
A
#
# COMPACT_ATOMS: atom_id res chain seq x y z
N MET A 1 15.53 5.58 1.36
CA MET A 1 14.46 5.29 0.39
C MET A 1 14.39 6.46 -0.59
N LYS A 2 13.98 6.27 -1.86
CA LYS A 2 13.77 7.43 -2.74
C LYS A 2 12.58 8.22 -2.20
N GLU A 3 12.78 9.52 -2.02
CA GLU A 3 11.71 10.44 -1.67
C GLU A 3 10.73 10.52 -2.86
N VAL A 4 9.43 10.42 -2.56
CA VAL A 4 8.35 10.56 -3.55
C VAL A 4 7.47 11.70 -3.07
N ASN A 5 7.43 12.78 -3.84
CA ASN A 5 6.53 13.89 -3.59
C ASN A 5 5.11 13.48 -3.97
N ILE A 6 4.18 13.62 -3.02
CA ILE A 6 2.77 13.26 -3.19
C ILE A 6 1.96 14.54 -3.09
N ALA A 7 1.17 14.85 -4.11
CA ALA A 7 0.16 15.91 -4.02
C ALA A 7 -1.20 15.30 -3.72
N GLY A 8 -1.90 15.89 -2.75
CA GLY A 8 -3.23 15.42 -2.40
C GLY A 8 -3.91 16.27 -1.34
N LYS A 9 -5.17 15.96 -1.11
CA LYS A 9 -6.02 16.64 -0.15
C LYS A 9 -6.73 15.62 0.73
N THR A 10 -6.71 15.90 2.03
CA THR A 10 -7.52 15.17 3.01
C THR A 10 -8.94 15.75 3.06
N GLY A 11 -9.90 14.86 3.27
CA GLY A 11 -11.29 15.18 3.55
C GLY A 11 -11.79 14.42 4.78
N THR A 12 -12.89 14.88 5.34
CA THR A 12 -13.64 14.17 6.37
C THR A 12 -15.11 14.35 6.00
N ALA A 13 -15.78 13.26 5.68
CA ALA A 13 -17.19 13.29 5.34
C ALA A 13 -18.00 13.02 6.61
N GLN A 14 -18.81 13.99 7.01
CA GLN A 14 -19.58 13.91 8.24
C GLN A 14 -20.63 12.80 8.15
N ASN A 15 -20.74 12.01 9.22
CA ASN A 15 -21.71 10.92 9.28
C ASN A 15 -22.60 11.05 10.54
N PRO A 16 -23.90 11.37 10.39
CA PRO A 16 -24.80 11.49 11.55
C PRO A 16 -25.13 10.14 12.21
N HIS A 17 -24.84 9.01 11.55
CA HIS A 17 -25.19 7.66 12.02
C HIS A 17 -23.98 6.87 12.54
N GLY A 18 -22.82 7.51 12.74
CA GLY A 18 -21.61 6.83 13.16
C GLY A 18 -20.42 7.76 13.22
N LYS A 19 -19.21 7.20 13.08
CA LYS A 19 -18.00 8.01 12.91
C LYS A 19 -17.99 8.58 11.50
N ASP A 20 -17.43 9.78 11.36
CA ASP A 20 -17.14 10.38 10.06
C ASP A 20 -16.31 9.45 9.17
N HIS A 21 -16.35 9.66 7.86
CA HIS A 21 -15.55 8.88 6.91
C HIS A 21 -14.26 9.62 6.57
N ALA A 22 -13.16 8.88 6.59
CA ALA A 22 -11.85 9.42 6.28
C ALA A 22 -11.65 9.43 4.76
N PHE A 23 -11.32 10.59 4.19
CA PHE A 23 -11.11 10.75 2.75
C PHE A 23 -9.69 11.22 2.42
N PHE A 24 -9.16 10.73 1.32
CA PHE A 24 -7.96 11.27 0.67
C PHE A 24 -8.10 11.16 -0.85
N ILE A 25 -7.75 12.22 -1.56
CA ILE A 25 -7.58 12.19 -3.02
C ILE A 25 -6.22 12.79 -3.38
N GLY A 26 -5.51 12.17 -4.32
CA GLY A 26 -4.19 12.65 -4.70
C GLY A 26 -3.54 11.84 -5.80
N PHE A 27 -2.35 12.29 -6.22
CA PHE A 27 -1.54 11.63 -7.23
C PHE A 27 -0.05 11.70 -6.89
N ALA A 28 0.72 10.82 -7.50
CA ALA A 28 2.18 10.76 -7.33
C ALA A 28 2.90 10.12 -8.54
N PRO A 29 4.19 10.44 -8.76
CA PRO A 29 4.92 11.60 -8.20
C PRO A 29 4.28 12.95 -8.58
N TYR A 30 4.60 14.03 -7.86
CA TYR A 30 4.04 15.36 -8.13
C TYR A 30 4.43 15.90 -9.51
N GLU A 31 5.70 15.73 -9.89
CA GLU A 31 6.30 16.35 -11.07
C GLU A 31 5.97 15.59 -12.37
N ASP A 32 5.83 14.26 -12.30
CA ASP A 32 5.47 13.39 -13.44
C ASP A 32 4.52 12.27 -12.95
N PRO A 33 3.22 12.58 -12.81
CA PRO A 33 2.25 11.68 -12.18
C PRO A 33 2.12 10.33 -12.88
N LYS A 34 2.23 9.24 -12.12
CA LYS A 34 2.08 7.85 -12.62
C LYS A 34 0.86 7.13 -12.03
N ILE A 35 0.36 7.59 -10.89
CA ILE A 35 -0.83 7.05 -10.25
C ILE A 35 -1.65 8.16 -9.62
N ALA A 36 -2.98 8.06 -9.74
CA ALA A 36 -3.96 8.86 -9.00
C ALA A 36 -4.87 7.93 -8.19
N LEU A 37 -5.27 8.38 -7.02
CA LEU A 37 -6.02 7.61 -6.02
C LEU A 37 -7.14 8.45 -5.42
N ALA A 38 -8.28 7.82 -5.16
CA ALA A 38 -9.30 8.31 -4.24
C ALA A 38 -9.58 7.21 -3.21
N ILE A 39 -9.44 7.54 -1.93
CA ILE A 39 -9.55 6.61 -0.81
C ILE A 39 -10.63 7.10 0.14
N VAL A 40 -11.52 6.17 0.48
CA VAL A 40 -12.57 6.34 1.47
C VAL A 40 -12.41 5.24 2.50
N VAL A 41 -12.39 5.61 3.77
CA VAL A 41 -12.47 4.66 4.88
C VAL A 41 -13.71 4.99 5.68
N GLU A 42 -14.71 4.14 5.57
CA GLU A 42 -15.98 4.30 6.26
C GLU A 42 -15.79 4.21 7.78
N ASN A 43 -16.55 5.03 8.50
CA ASN A 43 -16.60 5.09 9.96
C ASN A 43 -15.22 5.20 10.66
N ALA A 44 -14.24 5.85 10.02
CA ALA A 44 -12.86 5.92 10.50
C ALA A 44 -12.46 7.27 11.13
N GLY A 45 -13.28 8.32 10.98
CA GLY A 45 -12.96 9.68 11.42
C GLY A 45 -12.18 10.45 10.37
N PHE A 46 -11.02 11.00 10.73
CA PHE A 46 -10.31 11.99 9.92
C PHE A 46 -9.44 11.40 8.80
N GLY A 47 -9.48 12.04 7.62
CA GLY A 47 -8.70 11.67 6.43
C GLY A 47 -7.18 11.58 6.67
N ALA A 48 -6.62 12.49 7.47
CA ALA A 48 -5.19 12.52 7.75
C ALA A 48 -4.73 11.32 8.61
N THR A 49 -5.60 10.77 9.44
CA THR A 49 -5.28 9.67 10.35
C THR A 49 -5.26 8.33 9.63
N TRP A 50 -6.17 8.11 8.68
CA TRP A 50 -6.36 6.80 8.03
C TRP A 50 -6.12 6.82 6.53
N ALA A 51 -6.85 7.67 5.80
CA ALA A 51 -6.83 7.66 4.35
C ALA A 51 -5.48 8.08 3.75
N ALA A 52 -4.81 9.09 4.33
CA ALA A 52 -3.50 9.53 3.84
C ALA A 52 -2.37 8.49 4.05
N PRO A 53 -2.22 7.83 5.22
CA PRO A 53 -1.27 6.72 5.37
C PRO A 53 -1.54 5.53 4.45
N ILE A 54 -2.81 5.21 4.18
CA ILE A 54 -3.17 4.17 3.20
C ILE A 54 -2.71 4.60 1.80
N ALA A 55 -2.95 5.85 1.41
CA ALA A 55 -2.48 6.39 0.13
C ALA A 55 -0.97 6.23 -0.04
N GLN A 56 -0.19 6.55 1.00
CA GLN A 56 1.26 6.40 0.99
C GLN A 56 1.68 4.94 0.71
N LYS A 57 1.07 3.97 1.41
CA LYS A 57 1.37 2.53 1.22
C LYS A 57 1.01 2.06 -0.19
N MET A 58 -0.13 2.50 -0.71
CA MET A 58 -0.58 2.16 -2.06
C MET A 58 0.35 2.73 -3.14
N ILE A 59 0.77 3.99 -3.00
CA ILE A 59 1.73 4.65 -3.90
C ILE A 59 3.08 3.92 -3.85
N GLN A 60 3.57 3.58 -2.66
CA GLN A 60 4.81 2.80 -2.50
C GLN A 60 4.72 1.43 -3.17
N ALA A 61 3.62 0.70 -2.94
CA ALA A 61 3.40 -0.60 -3.55
C ALA A 61 3.34 -0.52 -5.07
N TYR A 62 2.73 0.54 -5.63
CA TYR A 62 2.62 0.73 -7.07
C TYR A 62 3.96 1.13 -7.73
N LEU A 63 4.66 2.13 -7.17
CA LEU A 63 5.89 2.68 -7.76
C LEU A 63 7.12 1.79 -7.52
N PHE A 64 7.10 0.93 -6.50
CA PHE A 64 8.25 0.11 -6.09
C PHE A 64 7.98 -1.39 -6.11
N LYS A 65 7.07 -1.88 -6.96
CA LYS A 65 6.67 -3.30 -7.08
C LYS A 65 7.84 -4.31 -7.03
N ASP A 66 8.96 -4.00 -7.67
CA ASP A 66 10.12 -4.90 -7.73
C ASP A 66 10.87 -5.02 -6.39
N LYS A 67 10.81 -3.99 -5.53
CA LYS A 67 11.40 -4.03 -4.19
C LYS A 67 10.53 -4.82 -3.21
N THR A 68 9.21 -4.77 -3.37
CA THR A 68 8.26 -5.51 -2.55
C THR A 68 8.42 -7.02 -2.74
N LYS A 69 8.55 -7.49 -3.99
CA LYS A 69 8.87 -8.90 -4.29
C LYS A 69 10.16 -9.38 -3.64
N LYS A 70 11.23 -8.59 -3.67
CA LYS A 70 12.50 -8.93 -3.02
C LYS A 70 12.40 -9.02 -1.50
N LEU A 71 11.51 -8.23 -0.89
CA LEU A 71 11.26 -8.28 0.55
C LEU A 71 10.48 -9.54 0.93
N GLU A 72 9.42 -9.88 0.20
CA GLU A 72 8.68 -11.13 0.37
C GLU A 72 9.60 -12.35 0.19
N GLN A 73 10.44 -12.35 -0.84
CA GLN A 73 11.43 -13.41 -1.07
C GLN A 73 12.48 -13.52 0.05
N ARG A 74 12.80 -12.43 0.76
CA ARG A 74 13.72 -12.47 1.91
C ARG A 74 13.09 -13.05 3.17
N PHE A 75 11.78 -12.90 3.33
CA PHE A 75 11.05 -13.35 4.52
C PHE A 75 10.33 -14.69 4.31
N THR A 76 10.24 -15.15 3.07
CA THR A 76 9.78 -16.50 2.77
C THR A 76 11.01 -17.40 2.80
N PRO A 77 11.14 -18.34 3.76
CA PRO A 77 12.22 -19.32 3.69
C PRO A 77 12.09 -20.08 2.37
N GLU A 78 13.18 -20.20 1.61
CA GLU A 78 13.25 -21.19 0.53
C GLU A 78 13.09 -22.57 1.18
N ILE A 79 11.87 -23.10 1.19
CA ILE A 79 11.64 -24.50 1.47
C ILE A 79 12.10 -25.24 0.21
N LYS A 80 13.40 -25.55 0.14
CA LYS A 80 13.86 -26.62 -0.74
C LYS A 80 13.25 -27.90 -0.17
N PRO A 81 12.36 -28.59 -0.89
CA PRO A 81 11.85 -29.87 -0.42
C PRO A 81 13.03 -30.84 -0.41
N ASN A 82 13.73 -30.93 0.72
CA ASN A 82 14.50 -32.11 1.05
C ASN A 82 13.46 -33.18 1.40
N ILE A 83 12.97 -33.88 0.38
CA ILE A 83 12.24 -35.12 0.61
C ILE A 83 13.27 -36.13 1.11
N ILE A 84 13.42 -36.22 2.43
CA ILE A 84 14.27 -37.22 3.07
C ILE A 84 13.68 -38.59 2.71
N GLY A 85 14.33 -39.33 1.82
CA GLY A 85 13.94 -40.69 1.43
C GLY A 85 13.39 -40.88 0.02
N ALA A 86 13.29 -39.84 -0.82
CA ALA A 86 13.03 -40.04 -2.26
C ALA A 86 14.35 -40.03 -3.01
N SER A 87 14.88 -41.21 -3.33
CA SER A 87 15.88 -41.34 -4.39
C SER A 87 15.18 -40.99 -5.70
N LEU A 88 15.47 -39.82 -6.28
CA LEU A 88 15.20 -39.60 -7.69
C LEU A 88 16.35 -40.22 -8.48
N GLU A 89 16.37 -41.55 -8.48
CA GLU A 89 17.04 -42.30 -9.54
C GLU A 89 16.06 -42.42 -10.70
N ASN A 90 16.32 -41.63 -11.74
CA ASN A 90 16.48 -42.03 -13.13
C ASN A 90 16.89 -40.81 -13.96
#